data_AF-A0A3C1YI08-F1
#
_entry.id   AF-A0A3C1YI08-F1
#
_cell.length_a   1.000
_cell.length_b   1.000
_cell.length_c   1.000
_cell.angle_alpha   90.00
_cell.angle_beta   90.00
_cell.angle_gamma   90.00
#
_symmetry.space_group_name_H-M   'P 1'
#
loop_
_entity.id
_entity.type
_entity.pdbx_description
1 polymer ?
#
loop_
_entity_poly.entity_id
_entity_poly.type
_entity_poly.pdbx_seq_one_letter_code
_entity_poly.pdbx_strand_id
1 'polypeptide(L)'
;MEDIREVLNSFSKEELIELIIEYSDNGYYDLDLFLMRAEKAPCADEIENSWNGFYVKAQEYTGDEDDKGADYLRDGAELCFEQTKKLSKIEDVKVLCNEIVADLTAAAEQDGIGMNTDSEWLYLEMRDKIQEYIEKNNLQF
;
A
#
# COMPACT_ATOMS: atom_id res chain seq x y z
N MET A 1 5.82 -18.97 5.92
CA MET A 1 6.74 -17.85 5.74
C MET A 1 7.82 -18.34 4.79
N GLU A 2 7.69 -18.02 3.51
CA GLU A 2 8.74 -18.34 2.53
C GLU A 2 10.02 -17.56 2.85
N ASP A 3 11.17 -18.12 2.48
CA ASP A 3 12.47 -17.50 2.67
C ASP A 3 12.53 -16.21 1.83
N ILE A 4 12.80 -15.07 2.46
CA ILE A 4 12.99 -13.77 1.81
C ILE A 4 13.94 -13.87 0.61
N ARG A 5 14.90 -14.82 0.64
CA ARG A 5 15.79 -15.08 -0.49
C ARG A 5 15.09 -15.62 -1.73
N GLU A 6 14.04 -16.44 -1.60
CA GLU A 6 13.30 -16.95 -2.77
C GLU A 6 12.58 -15.82 -3.49
N VAL A 7 11.97 -14.89 -2.76
CA VAL A 7 11.29 -13.73 -3.37
C VAL A 7 12.29 -12.77 -4.00
N LEU A 8 13.41 -12.47 -3.32
CA LEU A 8 14.45 -11.63 -3.91
C LEU A 8 15.07 -12.25 -5.17
N ASN A 9 15.13 -13.57 -5.26
CA ASN A 9 15.64 -14.28 -6.43
C ASN A 9 14.64 -14.35 -7.61
N SER A 10 13.36 -13.99 -7.41
CA SER A 10 12.39 -13.94 -8.51
C SER A 10 12.46 -12.65 -9.32
N PHE A 11 13.14 -11.62 -8.81
CA PHE A 11 13.40 -10.38 -9.53
C PHE A 11 14.65 -10.47 -10.40
N SER A 12 14.62 -9.83 -11.55
CA SER A 12 15.82 -9.50 -12.30
C SER A 12 16.67 -8.48 -11.54
N LYS A 13 17.96 -8.42 -11.89
CA LYS A 13 18.90 -7.48 -11.29
C LYS A 13 18.51 -6.04 -11.61
N GLU A 14 17.97 -5.80 -12.81
CA GLU A 14 17.49 -4.52 -13.28
C GLU A 14 16.27 -4.05 -12.49
N GLU A 15 15.27 -4.93 -12.26
CA GLU A 15 14.10 -4.61 -11.43
C GLU A 15 14.49 -4.28 -9.99
N LEU A 16 15.41 -5.04 -9.39
CA LEU A 16 15.93 -4.75 -8.05
C LEU A 16 16.62 -3.39 -7.97
N ILE A 17 17.36 -3.01 -9.02
CA ILE A 17 18.06 -1.71 -9.07
C ILE A 17 17.06 -0.56 -9.22
N GLU A 18 16.06 -0.68 -10.10
CA GLU A 18 15.02 0.33 -10.26
C GLU A 18 14.23 0.53 -8.97
N LEU A 19 13.83 -0.56 -8.31
CA LEU A 19 13.16 -0.53 -7.02
C LEU A 19 14.01 0.15 -5.94
N ILE A 20 15.29 -0.19 -5.84
CA ILE A 20 16.20 0.44 -4.86
C ILE A 20 16.34 1.93 -5.14
N ILE A 21 16.48 2.34 -6.40
CA ILE A 21 16.61 3.76 -6.77
C ILE A 21 15.33 4.51 -6.41
N GLU A 22 14.16 3.99 -6.81
CA GLU A 22 12.86 4.62 -6.60
C GLU A 22 12.55 4.83 -5.11
N TYR A 23 12.81 3.84 -4.27
CA TYR A 23 12.58 3.96 -2.82
C TYR A 23 13.70 4.68 -2.07
N SER A 24 14.95 4.59 -2.53
CA SER A 24 16.08 5.35 -1.97
C SER A 24 15.95 6.84 -2.24
N ASP A 25 15.44 7.25 -3.40
CA ASP A 25 15.20 8.65 -3.75
C ASP A 25 14.04 9.24 -2.91
N ASN A 26 13.10 8.40 -2.48
CA ASN A 26 11.98 8.76 -1.59
C ASN A 26 12.28 8.55 -0.08
N GLY A 27 13.47 8.07 0.29
CA GLY A 27 13.93 7.98 1.68
C GLY A 27 13.47 6.75 2.47
N TYR A 28 12.97 5.70 1.80
CA TYR A 28 12.46 4.49 2.44
C TYR A 28 13.13 3.21 1.96
N TYR A 29 13.36 2.26 2.87
CA TYR A 29 13.90 0.93 2.58
C TYR A 29 13.01 -0.15 3.22
N ASP A 30 11.70 -0.11 2.98
CA ASP A 30 10.84 -1.18 3.49
C ASP A 30 10.80 -2.36 2.54
N LEU A 31 11.34 -3.50 2.99
CA LEU A 31 11.31 -4.79 2.29
C LEU A 31 9.88 -5.15 1.87
N ASP A 32 8.88 -4.76 2.66
CA ASP A 32 7.48 -5.09 2.42
C ASP A 32 6.95 -4.43 1.12
N LEU A 33 7.42 -3.23 0.76
CA LEU A 33 7.10 -2.59 -0.53
C LEU A 33 7.69 -3.40 -1.71
N PHE A 34 8.92 -3.90 -1.56
CA PHE A 34 9.55 -4.75 -2.57
C PHE A 34 8.79 -6.07 -2.75
N LEU A 35 8.41 -6.73 -1.65
CA LEU A 35 7.68 -7.99 -1.69
C LEU A 35 6.31 -7.83 -2.36
N MET A 36 5.61 -6.73 -2.09
CA MET A 36 4.30 -6.46 -2.70
C MET A 36 4.38 -6.06 -4.18
N ARG A 37 5.50 -5.49 -4.62
CA ARG A 37 5.74 -5.19 -6.04
C ARG A 37 6.18 -6.41 -6.85
N ALA A 38 6.64 -7.48 -6.22
CA ALA A 38 6.95 -8.73 -6.90
C ALA A 38 5.71 -9.28 -7.63
N GLU A 39 5.87 -9.80 -8.84
CA GLU A 39 4.81 -10.51 -9.58
C GLU A 39 4.43 -11.88 -8.96
N LYS A 40 4.52 -12.02 -7.64
CA LYS A 40 3.88 -13.13 -6.93
C LYS A 40 2.39 -12.80 -6.80
N ALA A 41 1.52 -13.81 -6.86
CA ALA A 41 0.10 -13.65 -6.51
C ALA A 41 -0.05 -13.94 -4.99
N PRO A 42 0.02 -12.92 -4.12
CA PRO A 42 -0.14 -13.13 -2.68
C PRO A 42 -1.56 -13.61 -2.36
N CYS A 43 -1.72 -14.35 -1.27
CA CYS A 43 -3.05 -14.61 -0.72
C CYS A 43 -3.60 -13.37 0.00
N ALA A 44 -4.91 -13.36 0.28
CA ALA A 44 -5.57 -12.24 0.94
C ALA A 44 -4.88 -11.86 2.28
N ASP A 45 -4.56 -12.87 3.10
CA ASP A 45 -3.87 -12.67 4.38
C ASP A 45 -2.48 -12.00 4.23
N GLU A 46 -1.74 -12.29 3.15
CA GLU A 46 -0.43 -11.66 2.90
C GLU A 46 -0.60 -10.17 2.54
N ILE A 47 -1.65 -9.84 1.79
CA ILE A 47 -1.98 -8.45 1.42
C ILE A 47 -2.44 -7.69 2.68
N GLU A 48 -3.32 -8.27 3.48
CA GLU A 48 -3.82 -7.69 4.73
C GLU A 48 -2.66 -7.39 5.70
N ASN A 49 -1.75 -8.34 5.89
CA ASN A 49 -0.58 -8.14 6.75
C ASN A 49 0.34 -7.03 6.23
N SER A 50 0.55 -6.97 4.92
CA SER A 50 1.37 -5.92 4.30
C SER A 50 0.72 -4.55 4.43
N TRP A 51 -0.59 -4.45 4.18
CA TRP A 51 -1.36 -3.22 4.36
C TRP A 51 -1.28 -2.69 5.79
N ASN A 52 -1.53 -3.56 6.77
CA ASN A 52 -1.42 -3.20 8.19
C ASN A 52 0.00 -2.72 8.55
N GLY A 53 1.04 -3.38 8.01
CA GLY A 53 2.43 -2.94 8.16
C GLY A 53 2.66 -1.55 7.58
N PHE A 54 2.14 -1.28 6.37
CA PHE A 54 2.25 0.03 5.73
C PHE A 54 1.55 1.13 6.53
N TYR A 55 0.35 0.86 7.01
CA TYR A 55 -0.44 1.81 7.80
C TYR A 55 0.27 2.20 9.10
N VAL A 56 0.69 1.20 9.89
CA VAL A 56 1.39 1.42 11.16
C VAL A 56 2.67 2.21 10.94
N LYS A 57 3.43 1.91 9.89
CA LYS A 57 4.67 2.61 9.62
C LYS A 57 4.45 4.04 9.12
N ALA A 58 3.39 4.29 8.34
CA ALA A 58 3.01 5.64 7.94
C ALA A 58 2.74 6.54 9.17
N GLN A 59 2.13 5.99 10.22
CA GLN A 59 1.90 6.70 11.48
C GLN A 59 3.20 7.09 12.22
N GLU A 60 4.30 6.37 12.02
CA GLU A 60 5.60 6.73 12.63
C GLU A 60 6.17 8.04 12.08
N TYR A 61 5.72 8.45 10.88
CA TYR A 61 6.08 9.72 10.25
C TYR A 61 5.10 10.85 10.56
N THR A 62 4.04 10.58 11.35
CA THR A 62 3.09 11.62 11.74
C THR A 62 3.78 12.66 12.62
N GLY A 63 3.78 13.91 12.16
CA GLY A 63 4.46 15.01 12.87
C GLY A 63 5.77 15.45 12.23
N ASP A 64 6.28 14.71 11.24
CA ASP A 64 7.43 15.14 10.46
C ASP A 64 7.08 16.37 9.59
N GLU A 65 8.10 17.16 9.23
CA GLU A 65 7.95 18.36 8.39
C GLU A 65 7.96 18.03 6.88
N ASP A 66 7.96 16.75 6.52
CA ASP A 66 7.91 16.26 5.14
C ASP A 66 6.65 15.41 4.85
N ASP A 67 6.42 15.16 3.57
CA ASP A 67 5.25 14.47 2.98
C ASP A 67 5.37 12.94 3.00
N LYS A 68 6.57 12.46 3.28
CA LYS A 68 6.94 11.12 3.73
C LYS A 68 5.81 10.17 4.15
N GLY A 69 5.14 10.44 5.27
CA GLY A 69 4.08 9.55 5.77
C GLY A 69 2.94 9.37 4.77
N ALA A 70 2.57 10.44 4.06
CA ALA A 70 1.53 10.41 3.04
C ALA A 70 1.99 9.72 1.75
N ASP A 71 3.21 9.95 1.29
CA ASP A 71 3.82 9.25 0.15
C ASP A 71 3.90 7.74 0.40
N TYR A 72 4.39 7.35 1.57
CA TYR A 72 4.51 5.95 1.97
C TYR A 72 3.15 5.25 1.99
N LEU A 73 2.14 5.91 2.54
CA LEU A 73 0.78 5.38 2.61
C LEU A 73 0.13 5.26 1.22
N ARG A 74 0.37 6.24 0.33
CA ARG A 74 -0.08 6.18 -1.08
C ARG A 74 0.50 4.95 -1.78
N ASP A 75 1.83 4.77 -1.71
CA ASP A 75 2.52 3.70 -2.42
C ASP A 75 2.09 2.32 -1.89
N GLY A 76 1.98 2.19 -0.56
CA GLY A 76 1.46 0.97 0.07
C GLY A 76 0.04 0.64 -0.38
N ALA A 77 -0.84 1.64 -0.43
CA ALA A 77 -2.23 1.47 -0.88
C ALA A 77 -2.32 1.06 -2.35
N GLU A 78 -1.52 1.67 -3.23
CA GLU A 78 -1.48 1.31 -4.65
C GLU A 78 -1.04 -0.14 -4.84
N LEU A 79 0.05 -0.56 -4.20
CA LEU A 79 0.56 -1.93 -4.31
C LEU A 79 -0.44 -2.96 -3.77
N CYS A 80 -1.00 -2.71 -2.58
CA CYS A 80 -2.02 -3.58 -2.01
C CYS A 80 -3.25 -3.68 -2.92
N PHE A 81 -3.68 -2.57 -3.50
CA PHE A 81 -4.82 -2.55 -4.42
C PHE A 81 -4.54 -3.33 -5.72
N GLU A 82 -3.37 -3.15 -6.33
CA GLU A 82 -2.96 -3.89 -7.52
C GLU A 82 -2.92 -5.41 -7.28
N GLN A 83 -2.43 -5.85 -6.12
CA GLN A 83 -2.43 -7.26 -5.77
C GLN A 83 -3.84 -7.77 -5.43
N THR A 84 -4.64 -6.96 -4.74
CA THR A 84 -6.03 -7.31 -4.38
C THR A 84 -6.86 -7.63 -5.63
N LYS A 85 -6.70 -6.85 -6.70
CA LYS A 85 -7.39 -7.11 -7.99
C LYS A 85 -7.06 -8.47 -8.62
N LYS A 86 -5.95 -9.11 -8.24
CA LYS A 86 -5.52 -10.42 -8.77
C LYS A 86 -6.10 -11.60 -7.98
N LEU A 87 -6.75 -11.35 -6.83
CA LEU A 87 -7.34 -12.41 -6.02
C LEU A 87 -8.50 -13.10 -6.75
N SER A 88 -8.59 -14.43 -6.62
CA SER A 88 -9.64 -15.21 -7.26
C SER A 88 -10.99 -15.14 -6.55
N LYS A 89 -11.01 -14.80 -5.25
CA LYS A 89 -12.24 -14.74 -4.46
C LYS A 89 -12.72 -13.30 -4.37
N ILE A 90 -13.90 -13.05 -4.93
CA ILE A 90 -14.55 -11.73 -4.93
C ILE A 90 -14.79 -11.19 -3.51
N GLU A 91 -15.05 -12.06 -2.53
CA GLU A 91 -15.26 -11.66 -1.14
C GLU A 91 -13.97 -11.12 -0.52
N ASP A 92 -12.84 -11.76 -0.79
CA ASP A 92 -11.52 -11.31 -0.30
C ASP A 92 -11.18 -9.93 -0.91
N VAL A 93 -11.46 -9.74 -2.22
CA VAL A 93 -11.32 -8.44 -2.91
C VAL A 93 -12.19 -7.37 -2.25
N LYS A 94 -13.45 -7.71 -1.96
CA LYS A 94 -14.40 -6.79 -1.33
C LYS A 94 -13.94 -6.37 0.05
N VAL A 95 -13.55 -7.31 0.92
CA VAL A 95 -13.10 -7.01 2.29
C VAL A 95 -11.89 -6.10 2.27
N LEU A 96 -10.83 -6.47 1.55
CA LEU A 96 -9.58 -5.71 1.50
C LEU A 96 -9.76 -4.30 0.94
N CYS A 97 -10.50 -4.13 -0.15
CA CYS A 97 -10.72 -2.80 -0.72
C CYS A 97 -11.47 -1.88 0.26
N ASN A 98 -12.49 -2.39 0.97
CA ASN A 98 -13.23 -1.59 1.95
C ASN A 98 -12.38 -1.25 3.17
N GLU A 99 -11.53 -2.17 3.63
CA GLU A 99 -10.58 -1.93 4.73
C GLU A 99 -9.59 -0.82 4.35
N ILE A 100 -8.93 -0.93 3.19
CA ILE A 100 -7.99 0.10 2.71
C ILE A 100 -8.68 1.46 2.61
N VAL A 101 -9.92 1.54 2.08
CA VAL A 101 -10.66 2.81 2.00
C VAL A 101 -10.97 3.39 3.39
N ALA A 102 -11.38 2.55 4.34
CA ALA A 102 -11.68 2.97 5.70
C ALA A 102 -10.43 3.52 6.41
N ASP A 103 -9.32 2.81 6.28
CA ASP A 103 -8.04 3.18 6.88
C ASP A 103 -7.49 4.46 6.25
N LEU A 104 -7.50 4.59 4.92
CA LEU A 104 -7.10 5.84 4.25
C LEU A 104 -7.97 7.04 4.66
N THR A 105 -9.24 6.81 5.00
CA THR A 105 -10.11 7.86 5.54
C THR A 105 -9.71 8.20 6.98
N ALA A 106 -9.44 7.20 7.82
CA ALA A 106 -8.99 7.40 9.19
C ALA A 106 -7.61 8.09 9.27
N ALA A 107 -6.70 7.78 8.35
CA ALA A 107 -5.39 8.40 8.24
C ALA A 107 -5.48 9.95 8.17
N ALA A 108 -6.43 10.46 7.38
CA ALA A 108 -6.66 11.89 7.22
C ALA A 108 -7.51 12.47 8.36
N GLU A 109 -8.60 11.81 8.73
CA GLU A 109 -9.61 12.39 9.63
C GLU A 109 -9.29 12.24 11.11
N GLN A 110 -8.48 11.23 11.47
CA GLN A 110 -8.24 10.82 12.86
C GLN A 110 -6.76 10.87 13.21
N ASP A 111 -5.90 10.29 12.37
CA ASP A 111 -4.48 10.10 12.69
C ASP A 111 -3.61 11.28 12.23
N GLY A 112 -4.10 12.11 11.30
CA GLY A 112 -3.45 13.32 10.83
C GLY A 112 -2.19 13.10 9.97
N ILE A 113 -2.09 11.93 9.31
CA ILE A 113 -0.95 11.60 8.45
C ILE A 113 -0.93 12.57 7.26
N GLY A 114 0.18 13.31 7.10
CA GLY A 114 0.36 14.28 6.01
C GLY A 114 -0.34 15.63 6.18
N MET A 115 -1.15 15.83 7.24
CA MET A 115 -1.91 17.08 7.43
C MET A 115 -1.01 18.30 7.71
N ASN A 116 0.15 18.10 8.33
CA ASN A 116 1.09 19.20 8.64
C ASN A 116 1.70 19.81 7.37
N THR A 117 1.75 19.03 6.31
CA THR A 117 2.36 19.37 5.02
C THR A 117 1.34 19.50 3.91
N ASP A 118 0.03 19.48 4.21
CA ASP A 118 -1.07 19.51 3.22
C ASP A 118 -0.87 18.45 2.13
N SER A 119 -0.45 17.25 2.55
CA SER A 119 -0.03 16.14 1.70
C SER A 119 -0.98 14.94 1.77
N GLU A 120 -2.04 15.01 2.58
CA GLU A 120 -3.05 13.95 2.70
C GLU A 120 -3.73 13.62 1.35
N TRP A 121 -3.79 14.59 0.44
CA TRP A 121 -4.38 14.41 -0.89
C TRP A 121 -3.73 13.27 -1.68
N LEU A 122 -2.46 12.96 -1.42
CA LEU A 122 -1.70 11.91 -2.11
C LEU A 122 -2.36 10.55 -1.96
N TYR A 123 -2.69 10.15 -0.73
CA TYR A 123 -3.31 8.86 -0.47
C TYR A 123 -4.85 8.93 -0.56
N LEU A 124 -5.46 10.11 -0.42
CA LEU A 124 -6.89 10.28 -0.67
C LEU A 124 -7.25 10.11 -2.16
N GLU A 125 -6.36 10.48 -3.08
CA GLU A 125 -6.54 10.15 -4.50
C GLU A 125 -6.59 8.63 -4.73
N MET A 126 -5.74 7.88 -4.01
CA MET A 126 -5.77 6.41 -4.07
C MET A 126 -7.04 5.82 -3.43
N ARG A 127 -7.48 6.36 -2.29
CA ARG A 127 -8.78 6.00 -1.69
C ARG A 127 -9.91 6.15 -2.71
N ASP A 128 -9.96 7.27 -3.41
CA ASP A 128 -11.02 7.55 -4.39
C ASP A 128 -10.97 6.57 -5.57
N LYS A 129 -9.77 6.22 -6.06
CA LYS A 129 -9.59 5.18 -7.09
C LYS A 129 -10.11 3.82 -6.64
N ILE A 130 -9.84 3.43 -5.39
CA ILE A 130 -10.31 2.16 -4.83
C ILE A 130 -11.84 2.18 -4.64
N GLN A 131 -12.38 3.29 -4.13
CA GLN A 131 -13.82 3.49 -3.97
C GLN A 131 -14.55 3.40 -5.32
N GLU A 132 -14.05 4.05 -6.37
CA GLU A 132 -14.61 3.94 -7.71
C GLU A 132 -14.58 2.50 -8.23
N TYR A 133 -13.52 1.74 -7.92
CA TYR A 133 -13.44 0.33 -8.29
C TYR A 133 -14.48 -0.52 -7.56
N ILE A 134 -14.69 -0.29 -6.27
CA ILE A 134 -15.76 -0.94 -5.48
C ILE A 134 -17.13 -0.69 -6.13
N GLU A 135 -17.42 0.55 -6.49
CA GLU A 135 -18.68 0.95 -7.09
C GLU A 135 -18.88 0.32 -8.48
N LYS A 136 -17.88 0.40 -9.35
CA LYS A 136 -17.93 -0.16 -10.71
C LYS A 136 -18.13 -1.68 -10.71
N ASN A 137 -17.67 -2.37 -9.67
CA ASN A 137 -17.74 -3.84 -9.56
C ASN A 137 -18.81 -4.34 -8.59
N ASN A 138 -19.67 -3.46 -8.05
CA ASN A 138 -20.71 -3.79 -7.06
C ASN A 138 -20.16 -4.53 -5.81
N LEU A 139 -19.01 -4.10 -5.30
CA LEU A 139 -18.36 -4.67 -4.11
C LEU A 139 -18.82 -4.00 -2.80
N GLN A 140 -19.99 -3.36 -2.78
CA GLN A 140 -20.52 -2.66 -1.61
C GLN A 140 -21.10 -3.64 -0.57
N PHE A 141 -21.04 -3.27 0.72
CA PHE A 141 -21.65 -4.02 1.83
C PHE A 141 -23.17 -3.91 1.88
#